data_AF-A0A7W8MGH9-F1
#
_entry.id   AF-A0A7W8MGH9-F1
#
_cell.length_a   1.000
_cell.length_b   1.000
_cell.length_c   1.000
_cell.angle_alpha   90.00
_cell.angle_beta   90.00
_cell.angle_gamma   90.00
#
_symmetry.space_group_name_H-M   'P 1'
#
loop_
_entity.id
_entity.type
_entity.pdbx_description
1 polymer ?
#
loop_
_entity_poly.entity_id
_entity_poly.type
_entity_poly.pdbx_seq_one_letter_code
_entity_poly.pdbx_strand_id
1 'polypeptide(L)'
;MSCGVALAVSLLLSDPNVAMAAARPAAVADAPVSVAGEPLFADIVLRSGRLRGEVRAWMDAGAADRADFFAGPDYAGFKTRAAELAALDMQGHVILRERGTDGDLKCILRGISEDIPVKLGAVEAAATAAERRVALDELHYLLNDNVEVITAPPQPEV
;
A
#
# COMPACT_ATOMS: atom_id res chain seq x y z
N MET A 1 -31.16 34.22 -28.53
CA MET A 1 -30.36 33.04 -28.12
C MET A 1 -29.03 33.49 -27.46
N SER A 2 -29.08 34.38 -26.47
CA SER A 2 -27.86 34.96 -25.84
C SER A 2 -27.94 35.00 -24.31
N CYS A 3 -29.15 35.08 -23.75
CA CYS A 3 -29.34 35.11 -22.29
C CYS A 3 -29.05 33.77 -21.59
N GLY A 4 -29.22 32.64 -22.28
CA GLY A 4 -28.98 31.31 -21.69
C GLY A 4 -27.50 31.00 -21.46
N VAL A 5 -26.61 31.49 -22.33
CA VAL A 5 -25.16 31.29 -22.19
C VAL A 5 -24.60 32.18 -21.08
N ALA A 6 -25.10 33.42 -20.95
CA ALA A 6 -24.70 34.31 -19.87
C ALA A 6 -25.09 33.78 -18.48
N LEU A 7 -26.28 33.18 -18.34
CA LEU A 7 -26.73 32.54 -17.09
C LEU A 7 -25.92 31.29 -16.74
N ALA A 8 -25.58 30.45 -17.72
CA ALA A 8 -24.77 29.25 -17.49
C ALA A 8 -23.33 29.59 -17.04
N VAL A 9 -22.70 30.60 -17.63
CA VAL A 9 -21.36 31.06 -17.22
C VAL A 9 -21.37 31.66 -15.83
N SER A 10 -22.42 32.43 -15.48
CA SER A 10 -22.56 33.03 -14.15
C SER A 10 -22.76 31.98 -13.05
N LEU A 11 -23.49 30.90 -13.34
CA LEU A 11 -23.69 29.78 -12.42
C LEU A 11 -22.40 28.97 -12.20
N LEU A 12 -21.62 28.73 -13.26
CA LEU A 12 -20.32 28.04 -13.16
C LEU A 12 -19.29 28.85 -12.36
N LEU A 13 -19.29 30.18 -12.47
CA LEU A 13 -18.39 31.05 -11.70
C LEU A 13 -18.79 31.20 -10.22
N SER A 14 -20.03 30.86 -9.88
CA SER A 14 -20.54 30.88 -8.49
C SER A 14 -20.30 29.56 -7.76
N ASP A 15 -19.88 28.51 -8.47
CA ASP A 15 -19.64 27.20 -7.88
C ASP A 15 -18.31 27.21 -7.11
N PRO A 16 -18.33 27.05 -5.77
CA PRO A 16 -17.11 26.99 -4.97
C PRO A 16 -16.17 25.85 -5.42
N ASN A 17 -16.71 24.79 -6.04
CA ASN A 17 -15.91 23.71 -6.61
C ASN A 17 -15.11 24.14 -7.85
N VAL A 18 -15.61 25.10 -8.64
CA VAL A 18 -14.88 25.66 -9.80
C VAL A 18 -13.73 26.55 -9.33
N ALA A 19 -13.95 27.37 -8.30
CA ALA A 19 -12.91 28.17 -7.67
C ALA A 19 -11.81 27.29 -7.02
N MET A 20 -12.20 26.20 -6.36
CA MET A 20 -11.26 25.23 -5.78
C MET A 20 -10.50 24.43 -6.85
N ALA A 21 -11.13 24.09 -7.97
CA ALA A 21 -10.49 23.42 -9.08
C ALA A 21 -9.48 24.34 -9.79
N ALA A 22 -9.80 25.62 -9.98
CA ALA A 22 -8.92 26.61 -10.58
C ALA A 22 -7.70 26.97 -9.69
N ALA A 23 -7.80 26.76 -8.37
CA ALA A 23 -6.70 26.96 -7.43
C ALA A 23 -5.69 25.79 -7.41
N ARG A 24 -6.00 24.66 -8.06
CA ARG A 24 -5.05 23.55 -8.18
C ARG A 24 -3.98 23.91 -9.21
N PRO A 25 -2.69 23.68 -8.90
CA PRO A 25 -1.64 23.76 -9.90
C PRO A 25 -2.02 22.89 -11.11
N ALA A 26 -1.75 23.39 -12.32
CA ALA A 26 -1.92 22.60 -13.53
C ALA A 26 -1.14 21.28 -13.37
N ALA A 27 -1.79 20.16 -13.67
CA ALA A 27 -1.09 18.88 -13.73
C ALA A 27 0.08 19.02 -14.71
N VAL A 28 1.28 18.62 -14.28
CA VAL A 28 2.45 18.60 -15.15
C VAL A 28 2.14 17.59 -16.25
N ALA A 29 2.12 18.06 -17.50
CA ALA A 29 2.01 17.18 -18.65
C ALA A 29 3.16 16.15 -18.56
N ASP A 30 2.84 14.87 -18.72
CA ASP A 30 3.76 13.73 -18.63
C ASP A 30 4.20 13.28 -17.21
N ALA A 31 3.57 13.77 -16.14
CA ALA A 31 3.75 13.14 -14.83
C ALA A 31 3.22 11.69 -14.86
N PRO A 32 3.96 10.69 -14.33
CA PRO A 32 3.46 9.33 -14.30
C PRO A 32 2.15 9.28 -13.51
N VAL A 33 1.20 8.48 -13.98
CA VAL A 33 -0.13 8.36 -13.35
C VAL A 33 -0.01 7.48 -12.12
N SER A 34 -0.51 7.98 -10.98
CA SER A 34 -0.55 7.18 -9.75
C SER A 34 -1.53 6.01 -9.90
N VAL A 35 -1.09 4.83 -9.50
CA VAL A 35 -1.94 3.62 -9.45
C VAL A 35 -2.69 3.48 -8.14
N ALA A 36 -2.44 4.35 -7.15
CA ALA A 36 -2.99 4.21 -5.79
C ALA A 36 -4.52 4.16 -5.73
N GLY A 37 -5.20 4.82 -6.68
CA GLY A 37 -6.66 4.83 -6.79
C GLY A 37 -7.24 3.64 -7.55
N GLU A 38 -6.41 2.80 -8.17
CA GLU A 38 -6.89 1.63 -8.90
C GLU A 38 -7.31 0.51 -7.91
N PRO A 39 -8.40 -0.24 -8.19
CA PRO A 39 -8.99 -1.16 -7.22
C PRO A 39 -8.02 -2.19 -6.61
N LEU A 40 -7.13 -2.78 -7.43
CA LEU A 40 -6.15 -3.76 -6.96
C LEU A 40 -5.15 -3.14 -5.97
N PHE A 41 -4.58 -2.00 -6.34
CA PHE A 41 -3.54 -1.34 -5.54
C PHE A 41 -4.12 -0.73 -4.26
N ALA A 42 -5.35 -0.21 -4.32
CA ALA A 42 -6.09 0.20 -3.14
C ALA A 42 -6.36 -0.98 -2.17
N ASP A 43 -6.69 -2.17 -2.69
CA ASP A 43 -6.87 -3.38 -1.87
C ASP A 43 -5.54 -3.83 -1.22
N ILE A 44 -4.44 -3.81 -1.98
CA ILE A 44 -3.09 -4.09 -1.44
C ILE A 44 -2.76 -3.14 -0.28
N VAL A 45 -2.94 -1.83 -0.47
CA VAL A 45 -2.68 -0.82 0.57
C VAL A 45 -3.52 -1.07 1.81
N LEU A 46 -4.81 -1.36 1.65
CA LEU A 46 -5.72 -1.63 2.76
C LEU A 46 -5.28 -2.88 3.54
N ARG A 47 -4.99 -3.98 2.84
CA ARG A 47 -4.58 -5.25 3.46
C ARG A 47 -3.24 -5.14 4.15
N SER A 48 -2.26 -4.54 3.49
CA SER A 48 -0.94 -4.34 4.07
C SER A 48 -0.99 -3.43 5.29
N GLY A 49 -1.75 -2.32 5.23
CA GLY A 49 -1.98 -1.44 6.38
C GLY A 49 -2.63 -2.16 7.56
N ARG A 50 -3.57 -3.08 7.32
CA ARG A 50 -4.19 -3.90 8.36
C ARG A 50 -3.19 -4.86 9.01
N LEU A 51 -2.43 -5.61 8.21
CA LEU A 51 -1.42 -6.55 8.71
C LEU A 51 -0.33 -5.81 9.50
N ARG A 52 0.15 -4.67 8.99
CA ARG A 52 1.10 -3.80 9.68
C ARG A 52 0.59 -3.38 11.05
N GLY A 53 -0.70 -3.01 11.14
CA GLY A 53 -1.37 -2.65 12.38
C GLY A 53 -1.49 -3.81 13.37
N GLU A 54 -1.80 -5.01 12.90
CA GLU A 54 -1.83 -6.23 13.72
C GLU A 54 -0.45 -6.55 14.32
N VAL A 55 0.61 -6.52 13.50
CA VAL A 55 2.01 -6.71 13.96
C VAL A 55 2.37 -5.70 15.04
N ARG A 56 2.06 -4.41 14.81
CA ARG A 56 2.33 -3.35 15.79
C ARG A 56 1.59 -3.59 17.10
N ALA A 57 0.31 -3.95 17.02
CA ALA A 57 -0.51 -4.22 18.20
C ALA A 57 0.05 -5.39 19.04
N TRP A 58 0.55 -6.45 18.41
CA TRP A 58 1.19 -7.55 19.13
C TRP A 58 2.46 -7.14 19.87
N MET A 59 3.28 -6.28 19.25
CA MET A 59 4.52 -5.79 19.85
C MET A 59 4.26 -4.82 21.00
N ASP A 60 3.27 -3.92 20.86
CA ASP A 60 2.89 -2.96 21.90
C ASP A 60 2.21 -3.64 23.10
N ALA A 61 1.40 -4.68 22.85
CA ALA A 61 0.71 -5.44 23.90
C ALA A 61 1.59 -6.53 24.56
N GLY A 62 2.81 -6.76 24.08
CA GLY A 62 3.67 -7.88 24.52
C GLY A 62 3.09 -9.27 24.19
N ALA A 63 2.07 -9.33 23.32
CA ALA A 63 1.46 -10.59 22.91
C ALA A 63 2.46 -11.49 22.16
N ALA A 64 3.33 -10.87 21.38
CA ALA A 64 4.43 -11.54 20.70
C ALA A 64 5.43 -12.19 21.66
N ASP A 65 5.54 -11.79 22.92
CA ASP A 65 6.55 -12.33 23.85
C ASP A 65 6.11 -13.67 24.47
N ARG A 66 4.83 -14.02 24.36
CA ARG A 66 4.26 -15.24 24.93
C ARG A 66 4.79 -16.50 24.24
N ALA A 67 4.98 -17.56 25.03
CA ALA A 67 5.45 -18.85 24.52
C ALA A 67 4.47 -19.52 23.55
N ASP A 68 3.18 -19.20 23.64
CA ASP A 68 2.11 -19.77 22.83
C ASP A 68 1.68 -18.86 21.65
N PHE A 69 2.46 -17.82 21.33
CA PHE A 69 2.14 -16.82 20.30
C PHE A 69 1.70 -17.45 18.96
N PHE A 70 2.37 -18.52 18.54
CA PHE A 70 2.09 -19.19 17.26
C PHE A 70 0.93 -20.21 17.30
N ALA A 71 0.46 -20.60 18.49
CA ALA A 71 -0.51 -21.68 18.65
C ALA A 71 -1.97 -21.26 18.38
N GLY A 72 -2.24 -19.95 18.38
CA GLY A 72 -3.59 -19.40 18.24
C GLY A 72 -4.07 -19.23 16.80
N PRO A 73 -5.40 -19.15 16.59
CA PRO A 73 -5.99 -18.88 15.28
C PRO A 73 -5.60 -17.51 14.72
N ASP A 74 -5.24 -16.55 15.59
CA ASP A 74 -4.86 -15.20 15.19
C ASP A 74 -3.60 -15.20 14.31
N TYR A 75 -2.53 -15.88 14.76
CA TYR A 75 -1.30 -15.97 13.98
C TYR A 75 -1.49 -16.82 12.71
N ALA A 76 -2.22 -17.93 12.80
CA ALA A 76 -2.53 -18.75 11.64
C ALA A 76 -3.29 -17.95 10.55
N GLY A 77 -4.32 -17.20 10.95
CA GLY A 77 -5.08 -16.35 10.05
C GLY A 77 -4.27 -15.18 9.49
N PHE A 78 -3.36 -14.62 10.30
CA PHE A 78 -2.41 -13.60 9.84
C PHE A 78 -1.53 -14.12 8.71
N LYS A 79 -0.94 -15.32 8.85
CA LYS A 79 -0.11 -15.94 7.81
C LYS A 79 -0.87 -16.12 6.49
N THR A 80 -2.11 -16.61 6.55
CA THR A 80 -2.94 -16.75 5.36
C THR A 80 -3.14 -15.41 4.66
N ARG A 81 -3.52 -14.36 5.40
CA ARG A 81 -3.70 -13.02 4.84
C ARG A 81 -2.41 -12.42 4.28
N ALA A 82 -1.26 -12.69 4.92
CA ALA A 82 0.04 -12.24 4.42
C ALA A 82 0.43 -12.95 3.12
N ALA A 83 0.16 -14.26 3.00
CA ALA A 83 0.37 -14.99 1.74
C ALA A 83 -0.57 -14.49 0.62
N GLU A 84 -1.82 -14.16 0.94
CA GLU A 84 -2.76 -13.53 0.00
C GLU A 84 -2.26 -12.15 -0.45
N LEU A 85 -1.75 -11.32 0.47
CA LEU A 85 -1.15 -10.03 0.14
C LEU A 85 0.01 -10.20 -0.85
N ALA A 86 0.96 -11.10 -0.54
CA ALA A 86 2.09 -11.39 -1.41
C ALA A 86 1.64 -11.80 -2.83
N ALA A 87 0.58 -12.59 -2.96
CA ALA A 87 0.02 -12.96 -4.26
C ALA A 87 -0.56 -11.75 -5.01
N LEU A 88 -1.21 -10.82 -4.31
CA LEU A 88 -1.71 -9.57 -4.89
C LEU A 88 -0.57 -8.64 -5.35
N ASP A 89 0.52 -8.54 -4.60
CA ASP A 89 1.70 -7.78 -5.03
C ASP A 89 2.31 -8.36 -6.31
N MET A 90 2.41 -9.69 -6.40
CA MET A 90 2.85 -10.35 -7.64
C MET A 90 1.89 -10.10 -8.81
N GLN A 91 0.58 -10.09 -8.54
CA GLN A 91 -0.41 -9.73 -9.55
C GLN A 91 -0.23 -8.27 -10.01
N GLY A 92 0.01 -7.34 -9.08
CA GLY A 92 0.32 -5.95 -9.37
C GLY A 92 1.57 -5.81 -10.25
N HIS A 93 2.64 -6.54 -9.91
CA HIS A 93 3.84 -6.63 -10.74
C HIS A 93 3.53 -7.05 -12.19
N VAL A 94 2.77 -8.15 -12.37
CA VAL A 94 2.43 -8.67 -13.70
C VAL A 94 1.63 -7.66 -14.50
N ILE A 95 0.63 -7.00 -13.90
CA ILE A 95 -0.21 -6.00 -14.56
C ILE A 95 0.63 -4.80 -15.02
N LEU A 96 1.50 -4.27 -14.16
CA LEU A 96 2.36 -3.14 -14.52
C LEU A 96 3.34 -3.52 -15.64
N ARG A 97 3.87 -4.74 -15.60
CA ARG A 97 4.71 -5.27 -16.68
C ARG A 97 3.95 -5.33 -18.00
N GLU A 98 2.73 -5.84 -18.00
CA GLU A 98 1.91 -5.98 -19.22
C GLU A 98 1.50 -4.63 -19.82
N ARG A 99 1.33 -3.61 -18.98
CA ARG A 99 1.09 -2.22 -19.42
C ARG A 99 2.33 -1.54 -20.00
N GLY A 100 3.49 -2.17 -19.95
CA GLY A 100 4.76 -1.55 -20.34
C GLY A 100 5.18 -0.43 -19.39
N THR A 101 4.71 -0.44 -18.13
CA THR A 101 5.17 0.52 -17.13
C THR A 101 6.62 0.23 -16.79
N ASP A 102 7.49 1.22 -17.02
CA ASP A 102 8.93 1.08 -16.80
C ASP A 102 9.41 1.62 -15.44
N GLY A 103 8.50 2.08 -14.59
CA GLY A 103 8.83 2.57 -13.26
C GLY A 103 9.22 1.48 -12.25
N ASP A 104 9.96 1.90 -11.22
CA ASP A 104 10.47 1.04 -10.13
C ASP A 104 9.39 0.27 -9.40
N LEU A 105 8.17 0.83 -9.30
CA LEU A 105 7.05 0.23 -8.58
C LEU A 105 6.80 -1.23 -9.01
N LYS A 106 6.87 -1.52 -10.31
CA LYS A 106 6.73 -2.89 -10.83
C LYS A 106 7.73 -3.84 -10.16
N CYS A 107 9.00 -3.48 -10.10
CA CYS A 107 10.06 -4.32 -9.54
C CYS A 107 9.96 -4.40 -8.01
N ILE A 108 9.59 -3.29 -7.37
CA ILE A 108 9.36 -3.22 -5.93
C ILE A 108 8.25 -4.17 -5.48
N LEU A 109 7.10 -4.21 -6.19
CA LEU A 109 6.00 -5.12 -5.85
C LEU A 109 6.42 -6.60 -5.94
N ARG A 110 7.24 -6.96 -6.92
CA ARG A 110 7.82 -8.31 -6.98
C ARG A 110 8.70 -8.59 -5.77
N GLY A 111 9.59 -7.67 -5.42
CA GLY A 111 10.47 -7.82 -4.27
C GLY A 111 9.69 -8.00 -2.96
N ILE A 112 8.67 -7.17 -2.72
CA ILE A 112 7.81 -7.28 -1.53
C ILE A 112 7.07 -8.62 -1.49
N SER A 113 6.50 -9.05 -2.63
CA SER A 113 5.83 -10.36 -2.75
C SER A 113 6.75 -11.52 -2.35
N GLU A 114 8.00 -11.48 -2.79
CA GLU A 114 9.01 -12.50 -2.50
C GLU A 114 9.55 -12.41 -1.06
N ASP A 115 9.63 -11.21 -0.49
CA ASP A 115 10.16 -10.97 0.86
C ASP A 115 9.14 -11.26 1.98
N ILE A 116 7.83 -11.12 1.76
CA ILE A 116 6.79 -11.43 2.76
C ILE A 116 6.96 -12.85 3.34
N PRO A 117 7.02 -13.94 2.54
CA PRO A 117 7.21 -15.28 3.08
C PRO A 117 8.57 -15.45 3.78
N VAL A 118 9.61 -14.74 3.35
CA VAL A 118 10.93 -14.75 4.00
C VAL A 118 10.85 -14.13 5.40
N LYS A 119 10.20 -12.96 5.53
CA LYS A 119 10.03 -12.28 6.82
C LYS A 119 9.13 -13.07 7.77
N LEU A 120 8.07 -13.70 7.26
CA LEU A 120 7.27 -14.65 8.06
C LEU A 120 8.11 -15.83 8.56
N GLY A 121 8.94 -16.41 7.70
CA GLY A 121 9.86 -17.48 8.09
C GLY A 121 10.85 -17.04 9.18
N ALA A 122 11.36 -15.81 9.11
CA ALA A 122 12.23 -15.24 10.14
C ALA A 122 11.52 -15.08 11.49
N VAL A 123 10.25 -14.65 11.49
CA VAL A 123 9.43 -14.56 12.71
C VAL A 123 9.25 -15.95 13.35
N GLU A 124 8.94 -16.97 12.54
CA GLU A 124 8.74 -18.34 13.02
C GLU A 124 10.04 -19.02 13.48
N ALA A 125 11.16 -18.71 12.85
CA ALA A 125 12.47 -19.27 13.16
C ALA A 125 13.15 -18.63 14.38
N ALA A 126 12.64 -17.50 14.87
CA ALA A 126 13.21 -16.79 16.02
C ALA A 126 13.15 -17.65 17.30
N ALA A 127 14.31 -17.88 17.92
CA ALA A 127 14.45 -18.76 19.07
C ALA A 127 14.06 -18.07 20.39
N THR A 128 14.15 -16.74 20.43
CA THR A 128 13.83 -15.94 21.62
C THR A 128 12.76 -14.89 21.34
N ALA A 129 12.11 -14.40 22.41
CA ALA A 129 11.16 -13.29 22.29
C ALA A 129 11.83 -12.01 21.72
N ALA A 130 13.08 -11.75 22.09
CA ALA A 130 13.84 -10.61 21.58
C ALA A 130 14.11 -10.73 20.06
N GLU A 131 14.57 -11.89 19.59
CA GLU A 131 14.76 -12.15 18.16
C GLU A 131 13.44 -12.07 17.39
N ARG A 132 12.36 -12.59 17.98
CA ARG A 132 11.03 -12.54 17.36
C ARG A 132 10.53 -11.10 17.23
N ARG A 133 10.80 -10.26 18.22
CA ARG A 133 10.48 -8.83 18.16
C ARG A 133 11.22 -8.14 17.02
N VAL A 134 12.51 -8.42 16.84
CA VAL A 134 13.29 -7.89 15.71
C VAL A 134 12.70 -8.34 14.37
N ALA A 135 12.38 -9.63 14.22
CA ALA A 135 11.76 -10.15 13.00
C ALA A 135 10.37 -9.54 12.73
N LEU A 136 9.57 -9.30 13.78
CA LEU A 136 8.28 -8.61 13.66
C LEU A 136 8.45 -7.13 13.27
N ASP A 137 9.46 -6.43 13.79
CA ASP A 137 9.77 -5.06 13.37
C ASP A 137 10.14 -5.04 11.87
N GLU A 138 10.96 -5.98 11.39
CA GLU A 138 11.28 -6.08 9.96
C GLU A 138 10.06 -6.38 9.09
N LEU A 139 9.19 -7.28 9.53
CA LEU A 139 7.92 -7.55 8.85
C LEU A 139 7.00 -6.32 8.86
N HIS A 140 6.97 -5.57 9.96
CA HIS A 140 6.22 -4.33 10.05
C HIS A 140 6.72 -3.28 9.05
N TYR A 141 8.04 -3.11 8.91
CA TYR A 141 8.62 -2.21 7.91
C TYR A 141 8.30 -2.66 6.49
N LEU A 142 8.43 -3.94 6.16
CA LEU A 142 8.08 -4.44 4.82
C LEU A 142 6.60 -4.16 4.46
N LEU A 143 5.69 -4.38 5.40
CA LEU A 143 4.26 -4.08 5.21
C LEU A 143 4.03 -2.55 5.09
N ASN A 144 4.80 -1.74 5.82
CA ASN A 144 4.77 -0.29 5.66
C ASN A 144 5.24 0.15 4.27
N ASP A 145 6.36 -0.39 3.79
CA ASP A 145 6.93 -0.08 2.49
C ASP A 145 5.91 -0.36 1.39
N ASN A 146 5.19 -1.47 1.47
CA ASN A 146 4.13 -1.82 0.51
C ASN A 146 3.05 -0.74 0.41
N VAL A 147 2.69 -0.10 1.52
CA VAL A 147 1.74 1.02 1.55
C VAL A 147 2.38 2.27 0.97
N GLU A 148 3.59 2.60 1.40
CA GLU A 148 4.27 3.84 1.01
C GLU A 148 4.61 3.86 -0.48
N VAL A 149 5.12 2.77 -1.05
CA VAL A 149 5.54 2.73 -2.46
C VAL A 149 4.36 2.81 -3.43
N ILE A 150 3.17 2.35 -3.03
CA ILE A 150 1.95 2.47 -3.85
C ILE A 150 1.34 3.87 -3.73
N THR A 151 1.34 4.45 -2.53
CA THR A 151 0.68 5.74 -2.25
C THR A 151 1.58 6.94 -2.49
N ALA A 152 2.89 6.73 -2.61
CA ALA A 152 3.85 7.77 -2.92
C ALA A 152 3.48 8.46 -4.24
N PRO A 153 3.63 9.80 -4.32
CA PRO A 153 3.54 10.50 -5.59
C PRO A 153 4.51 9.89 -6.60
N PRO A 154 4.08 9.65 -7.85
CA PRO A 154 4.96 9.12 -8.88
C PRO A 154 6.19 10.01 -9.07
N GLN A 155 7.37 9.39 -9.06
CA GLN A 155 8.63 10.10 -9.24
C GLN A 155 8.89 10.33 -10.74
N PRO A 156 9.56 11.44 -11.12
CA PRO A 156 10.01 11.63 -12.50
C PRO A 156 10.97 10.51 -12.92
N GLU A 157 11.00 10.20 -14.22
CA GLU A 157 12.04 9.32 -14.77
C GLU A 157 13.43 9.98 -14.60
N VAL A 158 14.43 9.17 -14.22
CA VAL A 158 15.83 9.59 -14.03
C VAL A 158 16.67 9.41 -15.28
#